data_AF-A0A0D2Y017-F1
#
_entry.id   AF-A0A0D2Y017-F1
#
_cell.length_a   1.000
_cell.length_b   1.000
_cell.length_c   1.000
_cell.angle_alpha   90.00
_cell.angle_beta   90.00
_cell.angle_gamma   90.00
#
_symmetry.space_group_name_H-M   'P 1'
#
loop_
_entity.id
_entity.type
_entity.pdbx_description
1 polymer ?
#
loop_
_entity_poly.entity_id
_entity_poly.type
_entity_poly.pdbx_seq_one_letter_code
_entity_poly.pdbx_strand_id
1 'polypeptide(L)'
;MTDPVIIDRYTAARVYFGSVVGLISLESLTPFSIYTFQRYNKYWHVTDVARFTTFLALNLVFSVQSNEFTADYTLYGWLAIANAGLALLMASRNNLFASLLRIPNPVLLQYHRWIGLATVAHATAHVSFNIQHYIETKQVTTSFGNHRIQVGLMAWIALVMLFLTALPIVRRRFFEVFYYTHALFFIFVVGALIHASHGPEFMLPGLLLWGIDRAIRLAYNFRNIQVQSVEAFEGNVTKFKVKGLRTRTPGQVVWLQIPRVSFVNWHPFTVASAPNDPEKTATIAVRGLGGFTEAVQYADCNSDVNQHGCASLDSNSIMAHPLKMSLDGPYGVGSVSWGLLPVTVLIAGGIGITPGISIASHIIRKAAINIRQQR
;
A
#
# COMPACT_ATOMS: atom_id res chain seq x y z
N MET A 1 -42.12 -20.97 10.15
CA MET A 1 -40.66 -20.98 10.25
C MET A 1 -40.14 -20.81 8.84
N THR A 2 -39.57 -19.65 8.52
CA THR A 2 -38.88 -19.45 7.25
C THR A 2 -37.53 -20.16 7.34
N ASP A 3 -37.27 -21.10 6.43
CA ASP A 3 -35.98 -21.78 6.33
C ASP A 3 -34.84 -20.74 6.29
N PRO A 4 -33.70 -21.00 6.95
CA PRO A 4 -32.58 -20.08 6.91
C PRO A 4 -32.11 -19.91 5.46
N VAL A 5 -32.01 -18.65 5.04
CA VAL A 5 -31.63 -18.20 3.67
C VAL A 5 -30.20 -18.63 3.27
N ILE A 6 -29.44 -19.26 4.16
CA ILE A 6 -28.08 -19.73 3.91
C ILE A 6 -27.93 -21.17 4.41
N ILE A 7 -27.79 -22.09 3.47
CA ILE A 7 -27.86 -23.55 3.68
C ILE A 7 -26.54 -24.11 4.28
N ASP A 8 -25.41 -23.42 4.11
CA ASP A 8 -24.12 -23.82 4.70
C ASP A 8 -23.16 -22.63 4.93
N ARG A 9 -22.21 -22.80 5.86
CA ARG A 9 -21.26 -21.76 6.33
C ARG A 9 -20.33 -21.25 5.22
N TYR A 10 -19.99 -22.11 4.27
CA TYR A 10 -19.15 -21.74 3.13
C TYR A 10 -19.93 -20.85 2.17
N THR A 11 -21.20 -21.17 1.91
CA THR A 11 -22.12 -20.30 1.17
C THR A 11 -22.29 -18.94 1.87
N ALA A 12 -22.38 -18.90 3.21
CA ALA A 12 -22.40 -17.65 3.97
C ALA A 12 -21.20 -16.76 3.67
N ALA A 13 -19.99 -17.34 3.70
CA ALA A 13 -18.75 -16.61 3.42
C ALA A 13 -18.64 -16.14 1.97
N ARG A 14 -19.19 -16.88 1.01
CA ARG A 14 -19.28 -16.45 -0.39
C ARG A 14 -20.22 -15.26 -0.58
N VAL A 15 -21.39 -15.30 0.05
CA VAL A 15 -22.33 -14.17 0.05
C VAL A 15 -21.68 -12.96 0.70
N TYR A 16 -21.06 -13.12 1.88
CA TYR A 16 -20.31 -12.07 2.56
C TYR A 16 -19.23 -11.46 1.66
N PHE A 17 -18.39 -12.30 1.03
CA PHE A 17 -17.33 -11.84 0.13
C PHE A 17 -17.91 -11.01 -1.02
N GLY A 18 -18.96 -11.51 -1.67
CA GLY A 18 -19.67 -10.80 -2.72
C GLY A 18 -20.27 -9.46 -2.25
N SER A 19 -20.86 -9.42 -1.05
CA SER A 19 -21.41 -8.21 -0.46
C SER A 19 -20.34 -7.15 -0.20
N VAL A 20 -19.16 -7.54 0.30
CA VAL A 20 -18.05 -6.59 0.52
C VAL A 20 -17.45 -6.11 -0.80
N VAL A 21 -17.30 -6.99 -1.80
CA VAL A 21 -16.91 -6.56 -3.16
C VAL A 21 -17.93 -5.58 -3.74
N GLY A 22 -19.23 -5.85 -3.56
CA GLY A 22 -20.31 -4.96 -3.97
C GLY A 22 -20.20 -3.59 -3.30
N LEU A 23 -20.03 -3.56 -1.97
CA LEU A 23 -19.83 -2.33 -1.18
C LEU A 23 -18.66 -1.50 -1.71
N ILE A 24 -17.52 -2.14 -1.98
CA ILE A 24 -16.33 -1.46 -2.53
C ILE A 24 -16.58 -1.02 -3.98
N SER A 25 -17.35 -1.78 -4.76
CA SER A 25 -17.65 -1.42 -6.15
C SER A 25 -18.57 -0.20 -6.25
N LEU A 26 -19.40 0.06 -5.23
CA LEU A 26 -20.18 1.31 -5.16
C LEU A 26 -19.28 2.55 -5.14
N GLU A 27 -18.01 2.43 -4.77
CA GLU A 27 -17.04 3.54 -4.84
C GLU A 27 -16.78 4.00 -6.27
N SER A 28 -17.00 3.13 -7.27
CA SER A 28 -16.94 3.53 -8.68
C SER A 28 -18.07 4.47 -9.08
N LEU A 29 -19.19 4.47 -8.34
CA LEU A 29 -20.36 5.30 -8.60
C LEU A 29 -20.24 6.69 -7.98
N THR A 30 -19.44 6.84 -6.92
CA THR A 30 -19.14 8.16 -6.34
C THR A 30 -18.39 9.03 -7.36
N PRO A 31 -18.95 10.17 -7.80
CA PRO A 31 -18.27 11.08 -8.71
C PRO A 31 -16.90 11.47 -8.16
N PHE A 32 -15.87 11.42 -9.00
CA PHE A 32 -14.51 11.73 -8.60
C PHE A 32 -14.36 13.14 -8.01
N SER A 33 -15.21 14.09 -8.43
CA SER A 33 -15.31 15.44 -7.87
C SER A 33 -15.65 15.48 -6.38
N ILE A 34 -16.40 14.50 -5.89
CA ILE A 34 -16.76 14.36 -4.48
C ILE A 34 -15.56 13.86 -3.68
N TYR A 35 -14.72 12.97 -4.22
CA TYR A 35 -13.47 12.56 -3.57
C TYR A 35 -12.48 13.71 -3.39
N THR A 36 -12.35 14.58 -4.40
CA THR A 36 -11.49 15.77 -4.33
C THR A 36 -12.04 16.84 -3.41
N PHE A 37 -13.37 17.06 -3.39
CA PHE A 37 -14.03 17.97 -2.45
C PHE A 37 -13.94 17.46 -1.00
N GLN A 38 -14.15 16.16 -0.78
CA GLN A 38 -14.07 15.54 0.54
C GLN A 38 -12.66 15.62 1.14
N ARG A 39 -11.59 15.47 0.34
CA ARG A 39 -10.18 15.59 0.81
C ARG A 39 -9.83 16.94 1.45
N TYR A 40 -10.60 18.00 1.21
CA TYR A 40 -10.38 19.33 1.78
C TYR A 40 -11.14 19.60 3.09
N ASN A 41 -12.13 18.78 3.46
CA ASN A 41 -12.93 19.01 4.65
C ASN A 41 -12.47 18.13 5.82
N LYS A 42 -12.02 18.78 6.91
CA LYS A 42 -11.27 18.19 8.04
C LYS A 42 -12.11 17.30 8.97
N TYR A 43 -13.39 17.11 8.69
CA TYR A 43 -14.31 16.32 9.51
C TYR A 43 -14.53 14.97 8.86
N TRP A 44 -14.54 13.90 9.68
CA TRP A 44 -14.84 12.53 9.30
C TRP A 44 -15.87 12.49 8.17
N HIS A 45 -15.44 12.05 7.00
CA HIS A 45 -16.28 12.04 5.80
C HIS A 45 -17.51 11.18 6.12
N VAL A 46 -18.71 11.75 6.06
CA VAL A 46 -19.97 11.02 6.32
C VAL A 46 -20.02 9.73 5.47
N THR A 47 -19.45 9.79 4.26
CA THR A 47 -19.21 8.63 3.39
C THR A 47 -18.27 7.59 4.00
N ASP A 48 -17.13 7.99 4.55
CA ASP A 48 -16.18 7.07 5.21
C ASP A 48 -16.77 6.43 6.46
N VAL A 49 -17.53 7.20 7.26
CA VAL A 49 -18.26 6.68 8.41
C VAL A 49 -19.30 5.67 7.93
N ALA A 50 -20.14 6.03 6.96
CA ALA A 50 -21.17 5.14 6.41
C ALA A 50 -20.57 3.85 5.81
N ARG A 51 -19.44 3.94 5.10
CA ARG A 51 -18.69 2.80 4.55
C ARG A 51 -18.18 1.89 5.66
N PHE A 52 -17.51 2.47 6.65
CA PHE A 52 -16.98 1.73 7.79
C PHE A 52 -18.12 1.07 8.58
N THR A 53 -19.22 1.78 8.85
CA THR A 53 -20.37 1.22 9.57
C THR A 53 -21.04 0.11 8.78
N THR A 54 -21.15 0.24 7.45
CA THR A 54 -21.72 -0.82 6.60
C THR A 54 -20.81 -2.04 6.57
N PHE A 55 -19.50 -1.85 6.41
CA PHE A 55 -18.51 -2.92 6.47
C PHE A 55 -18.51 -3.62 7.83
N LEU A 56 -18.57 -2.86 8.92
CA LEU A 56 -18.66 -3.37 10.29
C LEU A 56 -19.97 -4.14 10.49
N ALA A 57 -21.10 -3.60 10.04
CA ALA A 57 -22.40 -4.26 10.10
C ALA A 57 -22.39 -5.58 9.34
N LEU A 58 -21.81 -5.64 8.12
CA LEU A 58 -21.65 -6.89 7.38
C LEU A 58 -20.82 -7.92 8.17
N ASN A 59 -19.70 -7.50 8.77
CA ASN A 59 -18.90 -8.41 9.59
C ASN A 59 -19.68 -8.94 10.80
N LEU A 60 -20.44 -8.08 11.47
CA LEU A 60 -21.22 -8.44 12.65
C LEU A 60 -22.42 -9.34 12.29
N VAL A 61 -23.20 -8.98 11.27
CA VAL A 61 -24.36 -9.76 10.83
C VAL A 61 -23.94 -11.17 10.43
N PHE A 62 -22.88 -11.29 9.62
CA PHE A 62 -22.40 -12.60 9.18
C PHE A 62 -21.64 -13.35 10.29
N SER A 63 -21.16 -12.70 11.35
CA SER A 63 -20.54 -13.38 12.50
C SER A 63 -21.54 -13.83 13.57
N VAL A 64 -22.70 -13.17 13.66
CA VAL A 64 -23.74 -13.42 14.67
C VAL A 64 -24.85 -14.33 14.12
N GLN A 65 -24.62 -15.01 12.99
CA GLN A 65 -25.61 -15.92 12.40
C GLN A 65 -25.87 -17.12 13.34
N SER A 66 -26.92 -17.00 14.15
CA SER A 66 -27.37 -18.02 15.09
C SER A 66 -28.09 -19.13 14.34
N ASN A 67 -27.36 -20.20 13.99
CA ASN A 67 -27.98 -21.51 13.81
C ASN A 67 -27.87 -22.26 15.15
N GLU A 68 -28.85 -23.12 15.45
CA GLU A 68 -29.16 -23.75 16.75
C GLU A 68 -28.03 -24.54 17.44
N PHE A 69 -26.80 -24.52 16.94
CA PHE A 69 -25.66 -25.18 17.54
C PHE A 69 -24.64 -24.14 18.02
N THR A 70 -24.54 -24.03 19.34
CA THR A 70 -23.61 -23.21 20.14
C THR A 70 -22.11 -23.55 19.95
N ALA A 71 -21.71 -24.03 18.76
CA ALA A 71 -20.36 -24.44 18.41
C ALA A 71 -19.97 -24.03 16.96
N ASP A 72 -20.49 -22.91 16.46
CA ASP A 72 -20.20 -22.41 15.11
C ASP A 72 -18.89 -21.60 15.02
N TYR A 73 -17.81 -22.17 15.53
CA TYR A 73 -16.49 -21.53 15.44
C TYR A 73 -15.86 -21.65 14.05
N THR A 74 -16.36 -22.54 13.17
CA THR A 74 -15.81 -22.69 11.80
C THR A 74 -16.25 -21.56 10.87
N LEU A 75 -17.40 -20.93 11.11
CA LEU A 75 -17.83 -19.71 10.40
C LEU A 75 -16.78 -18.59 10.49
N TYR A 76 -16.20 -18.36 11.67
CA TYR A 76 -15.13 -17.39 11.86
C TYR A 76 -13.88 -17.71 11.02
N GLY A 77 -13.57 -18.99 10.81
CA GLY A 77 -12.50 -19.42 9.91
C GLY A 77 -12.78 -19.05 8.45
N TRP A 78 -14.03 -19.26 8.00
CA TRP A 78 -14.47 -18.88 6.66
C TRP A 78 -14.48 -17.36 6.44
N LEU A 79 -14.98 -16.59 7.41
CA LEU A 79 -14.96 -15.13 7.37
C LEU A 79 -13.53 -14.59 7.40
N ALA A 80 -12.61 -15.24 8.12
CA ALA A 80 -11.20 -14.89 8.10
C ALA A 80 -10.58 -15.08 6.70
N ILE A 81 -10.83 -16.22 6.05
CA ILE A 81 -10.30 -16.51 4.70
C ILE A 81 -10.90 -15.58 3.65
N ALA A 82 -12.22 -15.30 3.73
CA ALA A 82 -12.89 -14.34 2.86
C ALA A 82 -12.29 -12.93 3.01
N ASN A 83 -12.15 -12.43 4.24
CA ASN A 83 -11.54 -11.14 4.50
C ASN A 83 -10.06 -11.10 4.08
N ALA A 84 -9.29 -12.17 4.32
CA ALA A 84 -7.91 -12.26 3.85
C ALA A 84 -7.78 -12.14 2.33
N GLY A 85 -8.63 -12.84 1.58
CA GLY A 85 -8.69 -12.73 0.13
C GLY A 85 -8.97 -11.30 -0.35
N LEU A 86 -9.94 -10.63 0.29
CA LEU A 86 -10.25 -9.22 0.03
C LEU A 86 -9.09 -8.29 0.40
N ALA A 87 -8.40 -8.53 1.52
CA ALA A 87 -7.25 -7.73 1.92
C ALA A 87 -6.12 -7.83 0.89
N LEU A 88 -5.85 -9.02 0.35
CA LEU A 88 -4.87 -9.23 -0.74
C LEU A 88 -5.31 -8.52 -2.02
N LEU A 89 -6.59 -8.62 -2.37
CA LEU A 89 -7.16 -7.97 -3.55
C LEU A 89 -6.96 -6.45 -3.53
N MET A 90 -6.92 -5.83 -2.35
CA MET A 90 -6.71 -4.38 -2.18
C MET A 90 -5.24 -3.97 -1.98
N ALA A 91 -4.31 -4.92 -1.87
CA ALA A 91 -2.93 -4.63 -1.46
C ALA A 91 -2.00 -4.10 -2.58
N SER A 92 -2.33 -4.37 -3.85
CA SER A 92 -1.47 -4.04 -5.00
C SER A 92 -1.32 -2.53 -5.23
N ARG A 93 -0.14 -2.08 -5.67
CA ARG A 93 0.10 -0.66 -6.01
C ARG A 93 -0.40 -0.30 -7.41
N ASN A 94 -0.15 -1.16 -8.39
CA ASN A 94 -0.77 -1.11 -9.71
C ASN A 94 -1.97 -2.07 -9.72
N ASN A 95 -2.99 -1.71 -8.96
CA ASN A 95 -4.15 -2.56 -8.81
C ASN A 95 -5.07 -2.46 -10.05
N LEU A 96 -5.20 -3.55 -10.80
CA LEU A 96 -6.10 -3.62 -11.96
C LEU A 96 -7.55 -3.39 -11.54
N PHE A 97 -7.95 -3.89 -10.36
CA PHE A 97 -9.27 -3.65 -9.78
C PHE A 97 -9.53 -2.16 -9.55
N ALA A 98 -8.54 -1.44 -8.99
CA ALA A 98 -8.60 0.02 -8.83
C ALA A 98 -8.71 0.74 -10.18
N SER A 99 -7.97 0.27 -11.18
CA SER A 99 -7.89 0.89 -12.50
C SER A 99 -9.19 0.71 -13.29
N LEU A 100 -9.79 -0.49 -13.22
CA LEU A 100 -11.06 -0.81 -13.88
C LEU A 100 -12.22 -0.03 -13.25
N LEU A 101 -12.28 -0.01 -11.91
CA LEU A 101 -13.35 0.66 -11.17
C LEU A 101 -13.11 2.15 -10.92
N ARG A 102 -11.96 2.67 -11.37
CA ARG A 102 -11.52 4.07 -11.18
C ARG A 102 -11.51 4.50 -9.71
N ILE A 103 -11.25 3.56 -8.81
CA ILE A 103 -11.17 3.81 -7.37
C ILE A 103 -9.75 4.27 -7.02
N PRO A 104 -9.56 5.37 -6.28
CA PRO A 104 -8.23 5.81 -5.87
C PRO A 104 -7.54 4.76 -4.98
N ASN A 105 -6.28 4.41 -5.27
CA ASN A 105 -5.48 3.50 -4.44
C ASN A 105 -5.45 3.83 -2.94
N PRO A 106 -5.42 5.11 -2.49
CA PRO A 106 -5.51 5.44 -1.07
C PRO A 106 -6.78 4.93 -0.38
N VAL A 107 -7.90 4.89 -1.12
CA VAL A 107 -9.19 4.36 -0.64
C VAL A 107 -9.10 2.85 -0.48
N LEU A 108 -8.55 2.14 -1.48
CA LEU A 108 -8.35 0.69 -1.36
C LEU A 108 -7.38 0.32 -0.22
N LEU A 109 -6.32 1.09 -0.01
CA LEU A 109 -5.42 0.89 1.13
C LEU A 109 -6.10 1.19 2.49
N GLN A 110 -7.14 2.02 2.51
CA GLN A 110 -7.98 2.20 3.70
C GLN A 110 -8.79 0.93 3.97
N TYR A 111 -9.46 0.39 2.94
CA TYR A 111 -10.18 -0.89 3.03
C TYR A 111 -9.25 -2.05 3.41
N HIS A 112 -8.06 -2.17 2.82
CA HIS A 112 -7.07 -3.17 3.18
C HIS A 112 -6.78 -3.20 4.69
N ARG A 113 -6.70 -2.02 5.33
CA ARG A 113 -6.45 -1.91 6.78
C ARG A 113 -7.66 -2.36 7.61
N TRP A 114 -8.88 -1.95 7.22
CA TRP A 114 -10.11 -2.37 7.92
C TRP A 114 -10.38 -3.87 7.77
N ILE A 115 -10.21 -4.38 6.55
CA ILE A 115 -10.39 -5.79 6.23
C ILE A 115 -9.31 -6.64 6.90
N GLY A 116 -8.05 -6.19 6.89
CA GLY A 116 -6.96 -6.86 7.61
C GLY A 116 -7.23 -6.99 9.11
N LEU A 117 -7.80 -5.95 9.74
CA LEU A 117 -8.23 -6.04 11.14
C LEU A 117 -9.35 -7.06 11.34
N ALA A 118 -10.35 -7.09 10.44
CA ALA A 118 -11.42 -8.08 10.49
C ALA A 118 -10.89 -9.51 10.32
N THR A 119 -9.94 -9.73 9.40
CA THR A 119 -9.25 -11.03 9.23
C THR A 119 -8.62 -11.51 10.53
N VAL A 120 -7.88 -10.64 11.23
CA VAL A 120 -7.22 -10.96 12.51
C VAL A 120 -8.25 -11.27 13.59
N ALA A 121 -9.31 -10.46 13.69
CA ALA A 121 -10.37 -10.66 14.67
C ALA A 121 -11.10 -12.00 14.48
N HIS A 122 -11.53 -12.31 13.26
CA HIS A 122 -12.20 -13.57 12.93
C HIS A 122 -11.27 -14.77 13.10
N ALA A 123 -10.02 -14.69 12.64
CA ALA A 123 -9.06 -15.79 12.82
C ALA A 123 -8.77 -16.06 14.31
N THR A 124 -8.68 -15.00 15.13
CA THR A 124 -8.47 -15.12 16.57
C THR A 124 -9.69 -15.70 17.28
N ALA A 125 -10.90 -15.28 16.92
CA ALA A 125 -12.14 -15.88 17.42
C ALA A 125 -12.23 -17.37 17.03
N HIS A 126 -11.92 -17.70 15.77
CA HIS A 126 -11.87 -19.08 15.29
C HIS A 126 -10.93 -19.95 16.13
N VAL A 127 -9.67 -19.52 16.34
CA VAL A 127 -8.70 -20.26 17.14
C VAL A 127 -9.16 -20.37 18.60
N SER A 128 -9.63 -19.28 19.20
CA SER A 128 -10.02 -19.23 20.61
C SER A 128 -11.18 -20.21 20.91
N PHE A 129 -12.22 -20.19 20.07
CA PHE A 129 -13.37 -21.07 20.24
C PHE A 129 -13.05 -22.54 19.92
N ASN A 130 -12.16 -22.82 18.95
CA ASN A 130 -11.66 -24.19 18.74
C ASN A 130 -10.91 -24.70 19.97
N ILE A 131 -10.02 -23.89 20.56
CA ILE A 131 -9.27 -24.27 21.76
C ILE A 131 -10.23 -24.54 22.92
N GLN A 132 -11.20 -23.66 23.14
CA GLN A 132 -12.25 -23.87 24.14
C GLN A 132 -12.98 -25.20 23.91
N HIS A 133 -13.41 -25.46 22.68
CA HIS A 133 -14.07 -26.73 22.32
C HIS A 133 -13.18 -27.96 22.58
N TYR A 134 -11.89 -27.89 22.28
CA TYR A 134 -10.96 -29.01 22.55
C TYR A 134 -10.76 -29.25 24.05
N ILE A 135 -10.79 -28.19 24.87
CA ILE A 135 -10.73 -28.30 26.33
C ILE A 135 -12.01 -28.97 26.85
N GLU A 136 -13.18 -28.48 26.42
CA GLU A 136 -14.48 -28.99 26.86
C GLU A 136 -14.69 -30.46 26.46
N THR A 137 -14.25 -30.84 25.26
CA THR A 137 -14.36 -32.22 24.76
C THR A 137 -13.17 -33.12 25.14
N LYS A 138 -12.17 -32.59 25.87
CA LYS A 138 -10.94 -33.30 26.27
C LYS A 138 -10.12 -33.84 25.08
N GLN A 139 -10.13 -33.14 23.95
CA GLN A 139 -9.45 -33.50 22.70
C GLN A 139 -8.16 -32.69 22.44
N VAL A 140 -7.65 -31.94 23.42
CA VAL A 140 -6.47 -31.07 23.24
C VAL A 140 -5.29 -31.82 22.60
N THR A 141 -4.84 -32.93 23.18
CA THR A 141 -3.66 -33.67 22.70
C THR A 141 -3.86 -34.26 21.30
N THR A 142 -5.05 -34.79 21.01
CA THR A 142 -5.36 -35.38 19.70
C THR A 142 -5.51 -34.31 18.62
N SER A 143 -6.17 -33.18 18.93
CA SER A 143 -6.32 -32.04 18.03
C SER A 143 -4.98 -31.38 17.69
N PHE A 144 -4.13 -31.10 18.68
CA PHE A 144 -2.81 -30.51 18.42
C PHE A 144 -1.83 -31.50 17.78
N GLY A 145 -2.09 -32.81 17.84
CA GLY A 145 -1.36 -33.82 17.06
C GLY A 145 -1.71 -33.83 15.57
N ASN A 146 -2.82 -33.20 15.16
CA ASN A 146 -3.23 -33.15 13.76
C ASN A 146 -2.44 -32.10 12.97
N HIS A 147 -1.73 -32.53 11.92
CA HIS A 147 -0.92 -31.66 11.07
C HIS A 147 -1.71 -30.47 10.49
N ARG A 148 -2.97 -30.69 10.09
CA ARG A 148 -3.84 -29.64 9.56
C ARG A 148 -4.08 -28.52 10.58
N ILE A 149 -4.22 -28.87 11.86
CA ILE A 149 -4.42 -27.91 12.95
C ILE A 149 -3.12 -27.16 13.26
N GLN A 150 -1.99 -27.87 13.25
CA GLN A 150 -0.67 -27.25 13.43
C GLN A 150 -0.37 -26.19 12.36
N VAL A 151 -0.66 -26.51 11.08
CA VAL A 151 -0.49 -25.56 9.97
C VAL A 151 -1.45 -24.37 10.10
N GLY A 152 -2.69 -24.59 10.56
CA GLY A 152 -3.64 -23.51 10.87
C GLY A 152 -3.14 -22.59 11.98
N LEU A 153 -2.56 -23.15 13.05
CA LEU A 153 -1.96 -22.38 14.14
C LEU A 153 -0.73 -21.58 13.66
N MET A 154 0.14 -22.18 12.85
CA MET A 154 1.27 -21.48 12.22
C MET A 154 0.79 -20.29 11.37
N ALA A 155 -0.26 -20.48 10.57
CA ALA A 155 -0.86 -19.41 9.77
C ALA A 155 -1.42 -18.28 10.66
N TRP A 156 -2.09 -18.62 11.76
CA TRP A 156 -2.59 -17.63 12.72
C TRP A 156 -1.45 -16.86 13.42
N ILE A 157 -0.38 -17.53 13.85
CA ILE A 157 0.80 -16.86 14.44
C ILE A 157 1.42 -15.89 13.42
N ALA A 158 1.56 -16.29 12.16
CA ALA A 158 2.01 -15.41 11.08
C ALA A 158 1.09 -14.17 10.94
N LEU A 159 -0.23 -14.37 10.96
CA LEU A 159 -1.23 -13.30 10.90
C LEU A 159 -1.18 -12.35 12.10
N VAL A 160 -0.90 -12.85 13.31
CA VAL A 160 -0.71 -12.00 14.49
C VAL A 160 0.56 -11.16 14.36
N MET A 161 1.68 -11.75 13.91
CA MET A 161 2.91 -11.01 13.67
C MET A 161 2.71 -9.91 12.62
N LEU A 162 2.02 -10.22 11.52
CA LEU A 162 1.61 -9.26 10.49
C LEU A 162 0.87 -8.06 11.08
N PHE A 163 -0.10 -8.32 11.97
CA PHE A 163 -0.91 -7.29 12.61
C PHE A 163 -0.10 -6.41 13.56
N LEU A 164 0.68 -7.02 14.47
CA LEU A 164 1.44 -6.31 15.49
C LEU A 164 2.44 -5.33 14.87
N THR A 165 3.14 -5.74 13.82
CA THR A 165 4.12 -4.88 13.15
C THR A 165 3.47 -3.83 12.25
N ALA A 166 2.23 -4.06 11.80
CA ALA A 166 1.44 -3.09 11.05
C ALA A 166 0.80 -1.99 11.90
N LEU A 167 0.81 -2.11 13.23
CA LEU A 167 0.29 -1.07 14.11
C LEU A 167 0.95 0.28 13.82
N PRO A 168 0.20 1.40 13.81
CA PRO A 168 0.74 2.73 13.47
C PRO A 168 1.98 3.11 14.28
N ILE A 169 2.04 2.72 15.55
CA ILE A 169 3.16 3.00 16.45
C ILE A 169 4.44 2.30 15.96
N VAL A 170 4.32 1.04 15.54
CA VAL A 170 5.46 0.23 15.07
C VAL A 170 5.86 0.67 13.65
N ARG A 171 4.94 0.65 12.68
CA ARG A 171 5.30 0.93 11.27
C ARG A 171 5.82 2.34 11.01
N ARG A 172 5.46 3.33 11.85
CA ARG A 172 5.95 4.71 11.71
C ARG A 172 7.36 4.89 12.27
N ARG A 173 7.75 4.09 13.26
CA ARG A 173 9.07 4.18 13.92
C ARG A 173 10.07 3.17 13.35
N PHE A 174 9.58 2.00 12.97
CA PHE A 174 10.37 0.86 12.49
C PHE A 174 9.80 0.34 11.16
N PHE A 175 9.92 1.17 10.12
CA PHE A 175 9.34 0.87 8.81
C PHE A 175 9.87 -0.45 8.22
N GLU A 176 11.16 -0.74 8.36
CA GLU A 176 11.77 -1.97 7.84
C GLU A 176 11.22 -3.22 8.55
N VAL A 177 11.05 -3.17 9.87
CA VAL A 177 10.44 -4.26 10.64
C VAL A 177 9.04 -4.54 10.13
N PHE A 178 8.21 -3.50 9.99
CA PHE A 178 6.89 -3.62 9.38
C PHE A 178 6.99 -4.25 7.98
N TYR A 179 7.82 -3.69 7.11
CA TYR A 179 7.91 -4.06 5.70
C TYR A 179 8.30 -5.52 5.49
N TYR A 180 9.33 -6.00 6.19
CA TYR A 180 9.82 -7.38 6.05
C TYR A 180 8.92 -8.40 6.74
N THR A 181 8.45 -8.11 7.95
CA THR A 181 7.50 -9.02 8.62
C THR A 181 6.16 -9.07 7.89
N HIS A 182 5.78 -8.04 7.14
CA HIS A 182 4.59 -8.09 6.30
C HIS A 182 4.68 -9.15 5.19
N ALA A 183 5.88 -9.63 4.82
CA ALA A 183 6.04 -10.73 3.86
C ALA A 183 5.55 -12.08 4.41
N LEU A 184 5.34 -12.21 5.73
CA LEU A 184 4.75 -13.41 6.35
C LEU A 184 3.32 -13.69 5.87
N PHE A 185 2.70 -12.78 5.11
CA PHE A 185 1.41 -13.04 4.44
C PHE A 185 1.48 -14.29 3.55
N PHE A 186 2.65 -14.62 2.97
CA PHE A 186 2.83 -15.86 2.21
C PHE A 186 2.63 -17.10 3.07
N ILE A 187 3.20 -17.12 4.28
CA ILE A 187 3.06 -18.23 5.24
C ILE A 187 1.60 -18.35 5.65
N PHE A 188 0.94 -17.22 5.94
CA PHE A 188 -0.48 -17.20 6.26
C PHE A 188 -1.34 -17.74 5.09
N VAL A 189 -1.12 -17.29 3.86
CA VAL A 189 -1.92 -17.72 2.69
C VAL A 189 -1.74 -19.20 2.41
N VAL A 190 -0.49 -19.69 2.33
CA VAL A 190 -0.22 -21.11 2.07
C VAL A 190 -0.74 -21.97 3.22
N GLY A 191 -0.50 -21.57 4.47
CA GLY A 191 -0.99 -22.30 5.64
C GLY A 191 -2.51 -22.33 5.72
N ALA A 192 -3.19 -21.22 5.42
CA ALA A 192 -4.65 -21.15 5.38
C ALA A 192 -5.24 -22.06 4.28
N LEU A 193 -4.62 -22.13 3.10
CA LEU A 193 -5.06 -23.01 2.01
C LEU A 193 -4.85 -24.49 2.31
N ILE A 194 -3.82 -24.86 3.08
CA ILE A 194 -3.61 -26.24 3.55
C ILE A 194 -4.58 -26.58 4.70
N HIS A 195 -4.86 -25.61 5.57
CA HIS A 195 -5.72 -25.81 6.74
C HIS A 195 -7.20 -25.94 6.37
N ALA A 196 -7.68 -25.12 5.44
CA ALA A 196 -9.08 -25.06 5.05
C ALA A 196 -9.44 -26.06 3.95
N SER A 197 -10.68 -26.57 3.96
CA SER A 197 -11.16 -27.51 2.94
C SER A 197 -11.43 -26.84 1.59
N HIS A 198 -11.74 -25.55 1.59
CA HIS A 198 -11.93 -24.66 0.43
C HIS A 198 -11.34 -23.29 0.80
N GLY A 199 -11.17 -22.38 -0.15
CA GLY A 199 -10.37 -21.17 0.08
C GLY A 199 -9.71 -20.56 -1.16
N PRO A 200 -9.29 -21.35 -2.18
CA PRO A 200 -8.65 -20.80 -3.38
C PRO A 200 -9.47 -19.70 -4.07
N GLU A 201 -10.79 -19.85 -4.14
CA GLU A 201 -11.72 -18.90 -4.73
C GLU A 201 -11.72 -17.53 -4.03
N PHE A 202 -11.40 -17.48 -2.73
CA PHE A 202 -11.25 -16.23 -2.00
C PHE A 202 -9.84 -15.63 -2.15
N MET A 203 -8.81 -16.47 -2.04
CA MET A 203 -7.42 -16.02 -1.90
C MET A 203 -6.68 -15.82 -3.23
N LEU A 204 -6.91 -16.70 -4.21
CA LEU A 204 -6.15 -16.70 -5.48
C LEU A 204 -6.40 -15.46 -6.34
N PRO A 205 -7.61 -14.88 -6.45
CA PRO A 205 -7.79 -13.66 -7.23
C PRO A 205 -6.92 -12.50 -6.72
N GLY A 206 -6.88 -12.29 -5.41
CA GLY A 206 -6.03 -11.27 -4.79
C GLY A 206 -4.55 -11.58 -4.94
N LEU A 207 -4.15 -12.84 -4.74
CA LEU A 207 -2.75 -13.27 -4.90
C LEU A 207 -2.26 -13.13 -6.35
N LEU A 208 -3.10 -13.48 -7.33
CA LEU A 208 -2.80 -13.33 -8.75
C LEU A 208 -2.59 -11.86 -9.12
N LEU A 209 -3.49 -10.97 -8.68
CA LEU A 209 -3.37 -9.53 -8.92
C LEU A 209 -2.14 -8.93 -8.23
N TRP A 210 -1.78 -9.41 -7.04
CA TRP A 210 -0.52 -9.05 -6.39
C TRP A 210 0.69 -9.55 -7.18
N GLY A 211 0.64 -10.76 -7.73
CA GLY A 211 1.68 -11.34 -8.57
C GLY A 211 1.90 -10.55 -9.85
N ILE A 212 0.81 -10.18 -10.54
CA ILE A 212 0.85 -9.31 -11.74
C ILE A 212 1.46 -7.95 -11.38
N ASP A 213 1.01 -7.30 -10.30
CA ASP A 213 1.59 -6.04 -9.82
C ASP A 213 3.08 -6.19 -9.49
N ARG A 214 3.50 -7.30 -8.89
CA ARG A 214 4.91 -7.59 -8.62
C ARG A 214 5.72 -7.76 -9.91
N ALA A 215 5.18 -8.46 -10.91
CA ALA A 215 5.83 -8.64 -12.21
C ALA A 215 5.99 -7.30 -12.96
N ILE A 216 4.96 -6.45 -12.96
CA ILE A 216 5.02 -5.10 -13.55
C ILE A 216 6.10 -4.25 -12.87
N ARG A 217 6.16 -4.27 -11.53
CA ARG A 217 7.18 -3.53 -10.77
C ARG A 217 8.59 -4.07 -11.02
N LEU A 218 8.75 -5.39 -11.12
CA LEU A 218 10.01 -6.00 -11.49
C LEU A 218 10.45 -5.56 -12.89
N ALA A 219 9.52 -5.47 -13.85
CA ALA A 219 9.79 -4.91 -15.17
C ALA A 219 10.26 -3.44 -15.10
N TYR A 220 9.74 -2.65 -14.16
CA TYR A 220 10.20 -1.27 -13.95
C TYR A 220 11.63 -1.18 -13.42
N ASN A 221 12.10 -2.18 -12.66
CA ASN A 221 13.48 -2.22 -12.17
C ASN A 221 14.51 -2.32 -13.31
N PHE A 222 14.11 -2.84 -14.47
CA PHE A 222 14.97 -2.92 -15.66
C PHE A 222 14.95 -1.65 -16.52
N ARG A 223 14.24 -0.59 -16.12
CA ARG A 223 14.30 0.70 -16.81
C ARG A 223 15.69 1.30 -16.66
N ASN A 224 16.23 1.80 -17.77
CA ASN A 224 17.50 2.52 -17.76
C ASN A 224 17.28 3.93 -17.19
N ILE A 225 17.69 4.13 -15.94
CA ILE A 225 17.68 5.42 -15.24
C ILE A 225 19.11 5.96 -15.21
N GLN A 226 19.30 7.15 -15.76
CA GLN A 226 20.59 7.85 -15.75
C GLN A 226 20.53 8.99 -14.74
N VAL A 227 21.39 8.96 -13.72
CA VAL A 227 21.58 10.09 -12.81
C VAL A 227 22.40 11.15 -13.53
N GLN A 228 21.81 12.33 -13.74
CA GLN A 228 22.44 13.45 -14.43
C GLN A 228 23.20 14.37 -13.48
N SER A 229 22.62 14.66 -12.31
CA SER A 229 23.28 15.45 -11.27
C SER A 229 22.83 15.01 -9.87
N VAL A 230 23.74 15.19 -8.92
CA VAL A 230 23.52 15.01 -7.48
C VAL A 230 23.98 16.29 -6.79
N GLU A 231 23.05 16.93 -6.08
CA GLU A 231 23.28 18.23 -5.45
C GLU A 231 22.88 18.16 -3.98
N ALA A 232 23.83 18.43 -3.08
CA ALA A 232 23.57 18.54 -1.64
C ALA A 232 23.15 19.97 -1.28
N PHE A 233 22.17 20.09 -0.38
CA PHE A 233 21.66 21.35 0.16
C PHE A 233 21.75 21.33 1.68
N GLU A 234 21.82 22.52 2.28
CA GLU A 234 21.72 22.70 3.72
C GLU A 234 20.43 22.05 4.29
N GLY A 235 20.50 21.55 5.52
CA GLY A 235 19.39 20.85 6.17
C GLY A 235 19.26 19.37 5.81
N ASN A 236 20.38 18.74 5.41
CA ASN A 236 20.49 17.32 5.01
C ASN A 236 19.50 16.97 3.90
N VAL A 237 19.56 17.67 2.77
CA VAL A 237 18.74 17.36 1.59
C VAL A 237 19.63 17.13 0.37
N THR A 238 19.49 15.97 -0.26
CA THR A 238 20.12 15.67 -1.55
C THR A 238 19.08 15.68 -2.67
N LYS A 239 19.33 16.43 -3.74
CA LYS A 239 18.54 16.41 -4.96
C LYS A 239 19.23 15.56 -6.01
N PHE A 240 18.45 14.69 -6.63
CA PHE A 240 18.85 13.85 -7.75
C PHE A 240 18.08 14.29 -8.98
N LYS A 241 18.79 14.69 -10.04
CA LYS A 241 18.20 14.87 -11.36
C LYS A 241 18.43 13.60 -12.16
N VAL A 242 17.36 12.97 -12.62
CA VAL A 242 17.41 11.70 -13.34
C VAL A 242 16.78 11.82 -14.72
N LYS A 243 17.30 11.07 -15.70
CA LYS A 243 16.73 10.88 -17.02
C LYS A 243 16.20 9.46 -17.16
N GLY A 244 15.08 9.29 -17.87
CA GLY A 244 14.42 7.99 -18.08
C GLY A 244 13.13 7.81 -17.28
N LEU A 245 12.70 8.82 -16.53
CA LEU A 245 11.44 8.83 -15.79
C LEU A 245 10.47 9.85 -16.40
N ARG A 246 9.30 9.39 -16.84
CA ARG A 246 8.24 10.27 -17.36
C ARG A 246 7.11 10.43 -16.34
N THR A 247 7.00 11.61 -15.76
CA THR A 247 5.86 12.02 -14.93
C THR A 247 4.79 12.69 -15.77
N ARG A 248 3.52 12.39 -15.47
CA ARG A 248 2.33 12.89 -16.19
C ARG A 248 1.58 13.94 -15.38
N THR A 249 1.54 13.80 -14.06
CA THR A 249 0.86 14.71 -13.14
C THR A 249 1.85 15.24 -12.08
N PRO A 250 1.63 16.45 -11.54
CA PRO A 250 2.49 16.95 -10.48
C PRO A 250 2.26 16.19 -9.17
N GLY A 251 3.30 16.10 -8.34
CA GLY A 251 3.26 15.45 -7.03
C GLY A 251 3.26 13.92 -7.06
N GLN A 252 3.49 13.29 -8.23
CA GLN A 252 3.63 11.83 -8.30
C GLN A 252 4.76 11.31 -7.40
N VAL A 253 4.60 10.09 -6.91
CA VAL A 253 5.56 9.41 -6.02
C VAL A 253 6.29 8.32 -6.79
N VAL A 254 7.58 8.17 -6.55
CA VAL A 254 8.40 7.06 -7.03
C VAL A 254 9.02 6.33 -5.85
N TRP A 255 9.19 5.03 -5.98
CA TRP A 255 9.99 4.25 -5.05
C TRP A 255 11.41 4.22 -5.57
N LEU A 256 12.35 4.64 -4.72
CA LEU A 256 13.75 4.80 -5.04
C LEU A 256 14.56 3.74 -4.30
N GLN A 257 15.49 3.13 -5.04
CA GLN A 257 16.53 2.27 -4.53
C GLN A 257 17.87 2.76 -5.06
N ILE A 258 18.85 2.88 -4.16
CA ILE A 258 20.25 3.14 -4.51
C ILE A 258 21.06 1.92 -4.06
N PRO A 259 21.54 1.06 -4.99
CA PRO A 259 22.26 -0.16 -4.65
C PRO A 259 23.47 0.05 -3.74
N ARG A 260 24.14 1.21 -3.85
CA ARG A 260 25.27 1.58 -2.99
C ARG A 260 24.88 1.79 -1.51
N VAL A 261 23.63 2.12 -1.24
CA VAL A 261 23.09 2.28 0.12
C VAL A 261 22.41 0.98 0.57
N SER A 262 21.59 0.38 -0.30
CA SER A 262 20.94 -0.89 -0.03
C SER A 262 20.46 -1.58 -1.32
N PHE A 263 20.72 -2.88 -1.41
CA PHE A 263 20.27 -3.73 -2.51
C PHE A 263 18.80 -4.13 -2.43
N VAL A 264 18.16 -3.95 -1.28
CA VAL A 264 16.81 -4.48 -1.01
C VAL A 264 15.81 -3.42 -0.56
N ASN A 265 16.30 -2.29 -0.04
CA ASN A 265 15.43 -1.25 0.50
C ASN A 265 14.95 -0.29 -0.58
N TRP A 266 13.62 -0.26 -0.75
CA TRP A 266 12.93 0.68 -1.60
C TRP A 266 12.16 1.67 -0.72
N HIS A 267 12.31 2.97 -0.99
CA HIS A 267 11.65 4.02 -0.21
C HIS A 267 10.86 4.98 -1.11
N PRO A 268 9.64 5.39 -0.71
CA PRO A 268 8.83 6.30 -1.51
C PRO A 268 9.28 7.76 -1.36
N PHE A 269 9.42 8.46 -2.49
CA PHE A 269 9.67 9.90 -2.54
C PHE A 269 8.81 10.58 -3.60
N THR A 270 8.35 11.79 -3.31
CA THR A 270 7.64 12.62 -4.28
C THR A 270 8.61 13.20 -5.30
N VAL A 271 8.23 13.16 -6.58
CA VAL A 271 8.94 13.88 -7.65
C VAL A 271 8.69 15.37 -7.48
N ALA A 272 9.78 16.13 -7.31
CA ALA A 272 9.75 17.57 -7.06
C ALA A 272 9.60 18.40 -8.34
N SER A 273 10.01 17.88 -9.50
CA SER A 273 9.92 18.61 -10.77
C SER A 273 8.49 18.66 -11.32
N ALA A 274 8.25 19.60 -12.23
CA ALA A 274 7.01 19.65 -13.02
C ALA A 274 6.92 18.43 -13.96
N PRO A 275 5.69 17.93 -14.25
CA PRO A 275 5.50 16.82 -15.17
C PRO A 275 5.74 17.19 -16.64
N ASN A 276 5.78 16.18 -17.50
CA ASN A 276 5.91 16.30 -18.96
C ASN A 276 7.15 17.10 -19.40
N ASP A 277 8.29 16.83 -18.77
CA ASP A 277 9.58 17.25 -19.31
C ASP A 277 9.88 16.55 -20.65
N PRO A 278 10.18 17.28 -21.75
CA PRO A 278 10.47 16.71 -23.07
C PRO A 278 11.66 15.74 -23.05
N GLU A 279 12.64 16.00 -22.17
CA GLU A 279 13.84 15.17 -22.04
C GLU A 279 13.62 13.94 -21.15
N LYS A 280 12.39 13.75 -20.64
CA LYS A 280 12.04 12.70 -19.66
C LYS A 280 12.93 12.78 -18.42
N THR A 281 13.17 14.00 -17.95
CA THR A 281 13.89 14.25 -16.71
C THR A 281 12.94 14.42 -15.53
N ALA A 282 13.42 14.04 -14.35
CA ALA A 282 12.69 14.21 -13.10
C ALA A 282 13.66 14.56 -11.98
N THR A 283 13.20 15.35 -11.01
CA THR A 283 13.97 15.70 -9.83
C THR A 283 13.37 15.04 -8.60
N ILE A 284 14.19 14.34 -7.83
CA ILE A 284 13.81 13.70 -6.56
C ILE A 284 14.62 14.35 -5.45
N ALA A 285 13.97 14.80 -4.38
CA ALA A 285 14.63 15.38 -3.22
C ALA A 285 14.47 14.46 -2.01
N VAL A 286 15.59 14.09 -1.39
CA VAL A 286 15.64 13.18 -0.25
C VAL A 286 16.22 13.91 0.95
N ARG A 287 15.43 14.03 2.03
CA ARG A 287 15.89 14.57 3.31
C ARG A 287 16.40 13.46 4.22
N GLY A 288 17.57 13.64 4.82
CA GLY A 288 18.14 12.76 5.84
C GLY A 288 17.36 12.85 7.13
N LEU A 289 16.64 11.77 7.47
CA LEU A 289 15.84 11.64 8.68
C LEU A 289 16.23 10.38 9.50
N GLY A 290 17.35 9.74 9.15
CA GLY A 290 17.83 8.50 9.75
C GLY A 290 17.78 7.28 8.82
N GLY A 291 18.48 6.21 9.23
CA GLY A 291 18.54 4.93 8.52
C GLY A 291 18.95 5.08 7.05
N PHE A 292 18.13 4.53 6.15
CA PHE A 292 18.32 4.64 4.70
C PHE A 292 18.48 6.09 4.22
N THR A 293 17.62 7.01 4.67
CA THR A 293 17.62 8.39 4.15
C THR A 293 18.86 9.20 4.54
N GLU A 294 19.46 8.87 5.69
CA GLU A 294 20.73 9.45 6.13
C GLU A 294 21.89 8.92 5.28
N ALA A 295 21.92 7.61 5.05
CA ALA A 295 22.92 6.99 4.20
C ALA A 295 22.85 7.47 2.73
N VAL A 296 21.66 7.83 2.23
CA VAL A 296 21.50 8.44 0.90
C VAL A 296 22.23 9.77 0.78
N GLN A 297 22.39 10.53 1.86
CA GLN A 297 23.10 11.83 1.80
C GLN A 297 24.56 11.66 1.41
N TYR A 298 25.14 10.47 1.65
CA TYR A 298 26.52 10.13 1.36
C TYR A 298 26.67 9.17 0.18
N ALA A 299 25.59 8.87 -0.55
CA ALA A 299 25.59 7.86 -1.61
C ALA A 299 26.53 8.20 -2.78
N ASP A 300 26.80 9.48 -2.99
CA ASP A 300 27.64 9.98 -4.10
C ASP A 300 29.06 10.35 -3.66
N CYS A 301 29.35 10.35 -2.36
CA CYS A 301 30.70 10.58 -1.84
C CYS A 301 31.66 9.47 -2.33
N ASN A 302 32.82 9.81 -2.90
CA ASN A 302 33.87 8.82 -3.13
C ASN A 302 34.42 8.31 -1.78
N SER A 303 34.77 7.02 -1.72
CA SER A 303 35.26 6.34 -0.52
C SER A 303 36.54 6.94 0.08
N ASP A 304 37.21 7.84 -0.65
CA ASP A 304 38.54 8.36 -0.33
C ASP A 304 38.53 9.80 0.25
N VAL A 305 37.36 10.42 0.47
CA VAL A 305 37.27 11.78 1.01
C VAL A 305 36.73 11.76 2.44
N ASN A 306 37.61 12.08 3.39
CA ASN A 306 37.32 12.21 4.82
C ASN A 306 36.16 13.18 5.07
N GLN A 307 35.03 12.62 5.53
CA GLN A 307 34.02 13.10 6.50
C GLN A 307 33.48 14.55 6.49
N HIS A 308 33.92 15.47 5.63
CA HIS A 308 33.39 16.83 5.59
C HIS A 308 33.03 17.26 4.16
N GLY A 309 31.78 16.93 3.77
CA GLY A 309 31.11 17.45 2.58
C GLY A 309 31.32 16.62 1.31
N CYS A 310 30.25 15.98 0.81
CA CYS A 310 30.26 15.47 -0.55
C CYS A 310 30.31 16.69 -1.49
N ALA A 311 31.43 16.88 -2.20
CA ALA A 311 31.55 17.92 -3.19
C ALA A 311 30.51 17.70 -4.29
N SER A 312 29.73 18.75 -4.60
CA SER A 312 28.80 18.81 -5.71
C SER A 312 29.48 18.38 -7.01
N LEU A 313 28.91 17.40 -7.71
CA LEU A 313 29.32 17.12 -9.07
C LEU A 313 28.95 18.31 -9.95
N ASP A 314 29.95 19.08 -10.39
CA ASP A 314 29.80 19.94 -11.54
C ASP A 314 29.49 19.08 -12.76
N SER A 315 28.56 19.55 -13.61
CA SER A 315 28.03 18.82 -14.77
C SER A 315 29.07 18.41 -15.83
N ASN A 316 30.34 18.81 -15.65
CA ASN A 316 31.43 18.63 -16.60
C ASN A 316 32.48 17.58 -16.16
N SER A 317 32.40 16.99 -14.96
CA SER A 317 33.31 15.90 -14.57
C SER A 317 32.75 14.54 -14.99
N ILE A 318 33.44 13.85 -15.89
CA ILE A 318 33.12 12.46 -16.26
C ILE A 318 33.34 11.59 -15.02
N MET A 319 32.26 11.12 -14.39
CA MET A 319 32.34 10.19 -13.27
C MET A 319 33.03 8.90 -13.72
N ALA A 320 34.10 8.49 -13.02
CA ALA A 320 34.68 7.16 -13.18
C ALA A 320 33.66 6.05 -12.88
N HIS A 321 32.70 6.32 -11.98
CA HIS A 321 31.60 5.42 -11.64
C HIS A 321 30.29 6.19 -11.43
N PRO A 322 29.38 6.25 -12.42
CA PRO A 322 28.10 6.94 -12.26
C PRO A 322 27.24 6.26 -11.19
N LEU A 323 26.66 7.06 -10.28
CA LEU A 323 25.72 6.57 -9.26
C LEU A 323 24.56 5.82 -9.92
N LYS A 324 24.42 4.53 -9.59
CA LYS A 324 23.29 3.72 -10.05
C LYS A 324 22.08 3.97 -9.16
N MET A 325 20.91 4.12 -9.79
CA MET A 325 19.63 4.30 -9.12
C MET A 325 18.55 3.53 -9.87
N SER A 326 17.67 2.86 -9.13
CA SER A 326 16.50 2.17 -9.68
C SER A 326 15.24 2.84 -9.17
N LEU A 327 14.25 2.99 -10.06
CA LEU A 327 13.01 3.71 -9.78
C LEU A 327 11.78 2.88 -10.16
N ASP A 328 10.88 2.67 -9.21
CA ASP A 328 9.57 2.05 -9.39
C ASP A 328 8.48 3.13 -9.36
N GLY A 329 7.67 3.21 -10.43
CA GLY A 329 6.62 4.22 -10.61
C GLY A 329 6.71 4.94 -11.97
N PRO A 330 6.20 6.18 -12.11
CA PRO A 330 5.66 7.04 -11.07
C PRO A 330 4.18 6.76 -10.75
N TYR A 331 3.85 6.81 -9.46
CA TYR A 331 2.52 6.57 -8.90
C TYR A 331 1.79 7.89 -8.64
N GLY A 332 0.54 8.01 -9.10
CA GLY A 332 -0.30 9.18 -8.85
C GLY A 332 -0.82 9.23 -7.41
N VAL A 333 -0.79 10.41 -6.78
CA VAL A 333 -1.37 10.66 -5.44
C VAL A 333 -2.71 11.40 -5.49
N GLY A 334 -3.31 11.49 -6.67
CA GLY A 334 -4.59 12.12 -6.97
C GLY A 334 -4.65 12.60 -8.43
N SER A 335 -5.85 12.94 -8.91
CA SER A 335 -6.07 13.53 -10.24
C SER A 335 -6.72 14.91 -10.15
N VAL A 336 -6.16 15.77 -9.31
CA VAL A 336 -6.49 17.20 -9.31
C VAL A 336 -5.81 17.83 -10.52
N SER A 337 -6.60 18.44 -11.39
CA SER A 337 -6.11 19.27 -12.49
C SER A 337 -5.71 20.64 -11.96
N TRP A 338 -4.42 20.80 -11.68
CA TRP A 338 -3.85 22.04 -11.20
C TRP A 338 -3.81 23.11 -12.29
N GLY A 339 -3.98 24.38 -11.89
CA GLY A 339 -3.98 25.52 -12.82
C GLY A 339 -5.23 25.59 -13.71
N LEU A 340 -6.38 25.16 -13.20
CA LEU A 340 -7.70 25.46 -13.77
C LEU A 340 -8.41 26.60 -13.03
N LEU A 341 -8.07 26.81 -11.77
CA LEU A 341 -8.67 27.84 -10.92
C LEU A 341 -7.91 29.17 -11.09
N PRO A 342 -8.62 30.31 -11.04
CA PRO A 342 -8.01 31.63 -11.19
C PRO A 342 -7.05 31.95 -10.03
N VAL A 343 -7.35 31.46 -8.83
CA VAL A 343 -6.51 31.63 -7.63
C VAL A 343 -6.24 30.25 -7.05
N THR A 344 -4.96 29.94 -6.79
CA THR A 344 -4.53 28.71 -6.13
C THR A 344 -3.69 29.07 -4.92
N VAL A 345 -4.10 28.62 -3.73
CA VAL A 345 -3.32 28.77 -2.48
C VAL A 345 -2.71 27.42 -2.14
N LEU A 346 -1.38 27.34 -2.10
CA LEU A 346 -0.65 26.12 -1.73
C LEU A 346 -0.13 26.26 -0.29
N ILE A 347 -0.63 25.42 0.61
CA ILE A 347 -0.18 25.35 2.01
C ILE A 347 0.63 24.06 2.15
N ALA A 348 1.90 24.18 2.51
CA ALA A 348 2.80 23.05 2.70
C ALA A 348 3.63 23.21 3.98
N GLY A 349 3.96 22.08 4.63
CA GLY A 349 4.74 22.06 5.86
C GLY A 349 5.62 20.81 5.95
N GLY A 350 6.83 20.99 6.49
CA GLY A 350 7.82 19.91 6.61
C GLY A 350 8.14 19.25 5.27
N ILE A 351 8.19 17.91 5.23
CA ILE A 351 8.43 17.14 3.99
C ILE A 351 7.30 17.30 2.95
N GLY A 352 6.13 17.83 3.35
CA GLY A 352 5.02 18.12 2.45
C GLY A 352 5.31 19.25 1.46
N ILE A 353 6.44 19.94 1.57
CA ILE A 353 6.87 20.97 0.61
C ILE A 353 7.18 20.39 -0.78
N THR A 354 7.69 19.17 -0.86
CA THR A 354 8.09 18.53 -2.14
C THR A 354 6.95 18.41 -3.16
N PRO A 355 5.76 17.87 -2.83
CA PRO A 355 4.63 17.91 -3.75
C PRO A 355 4.19 19.35 -4.08
N GLY A 356 4.27 20.28 -3.12
CA GLY A 356 3.96 21.69 -3.33
C GLY A 356 4.84 22.34 -4.40
N ILE A 357 6.15 22.06 -4.39
CA ILE A 357 7.10 22.52 -5.40
C ILE A 357 6.70 21.97 -6.78
N SER A 358 6.43 20.67 -6.90
CA SER A 358 6.02 20.06 -8.18
C SER A 358 4.74 20.68 -8.75
N ILE A 359 3.75 20.94 -7.90
CA ILE A 359 2.48 21.59 -8.28
C ILE A 359 2.72 23.03 -8.71
N ALA A 360 3.47 23.82 -7.92
CA ALA A 360 3.78 25.21 -8.24
C ALA A 360 4.53 25.32 -9.57
N SER A 361 5.58 24.51 -9.76
CA SER A 361 6.35 24.46 -11.00
C SER A 361 5.48 24.07 -12.20
N HIS A 362 4.52 23.15 -12.02
CA HIS A 362 3.57 22.79 -13.08
C HIS A 362 2.67 23.96 -13.49
N ILE A 363 2.09 24.68 -12.50
CA ILE A 363 1.22 25.83 -12.76
C ILE A 363 1.99 26.94 -13.48
N ILE A 364 3.18 27.28 -12.98
CA ILE A 364 4.05 28.32 -13.58
C ILE A 364 4.41 27.96 -15.02
N ARG A 365 4.82 26.70 -15.26
CA ARG A 365 5.18 26.23 -16.61
C ARG A 365 4.00 26.28 -17.58
N LYS A 366 2.80 25.89 -17.13
CA LYS A 366 1.58 25.96 -17.95
C LYS A 366 1.22 27.41 -18.28
N ALA A 367 1.32 28.32 -17.32
CA ALA A 367 1.09 29.75 -17.56
C ALA A 367 2.09 30.33 -18.58
N ALA A 368 3.37 29.97 -18.48
CA ALA A 368 4.40 30.43 -19.42
C ALA A 368 4.16 29.93 -20.86
N ILE A 369 3.68 28.69 -21.03
CA ILE A 369 3.32 28.14 -22.35
C ILE A 369 2.13 28.90 -22.94
N ASN A 370 1.08 29.15 -22.15
CA ASN A 370 -0.10 29.87 -22.62
C ASN A 370 0.24 31.30 -23.09
N ILE A 371 1.10 32.01 -22.35
CA ILE A 371 1.56 33.36 -22.73
C ILE A 371 2.30 33.33 -24.08
N ARG A 372 3.12 32.29 -24.33
CA ARG A 372 3.84 32.14 -25.60
C ARG A 372 2.95 31.79 -26.79
N GLN A 373 1.79 31.19 -26.56
CA GLN A 373 0.82 30.85 -27.61
C GLN A 373 -0.11 32.02 -27.97
N GLN A 374 -0.18 33.03 -27.11
CA GLN A 374 -0.98 34.24 -27.33
C GLN A 374 -0.20 35.40 -27.97
N ARG A 375 1.12 35.26 -28.07
CA ARG A 375 2.01 36.12 -28.87
C ARG A 375 2.28 35.43 -30.20
#